data_AF-A0A0T5Z8L5-F1
#
_entry.id   AF-A0A0T5Z8L5-F1
#
_cell.length_a   1.000
_cell.length_b   1.000
_cell.length_c   1.000
_cell.angle_alpha   90.00
_cell.angle_beta   90.00
_cell.angle_gamma   90.00
#
_symmetry.space_group_name_H-M   'P 1'
#
loop_
_entity.id
_entity.type
_entity.pdbx_description
1 polymer ?
#
loop_
_entity_poly.entity_id
_entity_poly.type
_entity_poly.pdbx_seq_one_letter_code
_entity_poly.pdbx_strand_id
1 'polypeptide(L)'
;MKKTRLDKMDFDAMCSTAAADPEGFEQLRQEAIENLISQAPQERQKQLRSLQWRIDQERRNGTPLSACVRISRMMWARLAGSNGLLDRLEQLQRCWNEGEIPPPEPSAKILNFPPSLGDG
;
A
#
# COMPACT_ATOMS: atom_id res chain seq x y z
N MET A 1 7.08 18.99 3.79
CA MET A 1 5.65 18.69 3.59
C MET A 1 4.81 19.93 3.66
N LYS A 2 4.02 20.20 2.62
CA LYS A 2 2.97 21.24 2.71
C LYS A 2 1.86 20.67 3.58
N LYS A 3 1.56 21.30 4.72
CA LYS A 3 0.45 20.87 5.58
C LYS A 3 -0.87 21.05 4.82
N THR A 4 -1.62 19.97 4.67
CA THR A 4 -2.97 19.99 4.14
C THR A 4 -3.95 20.51 5.20
N ARG A 5 -5.20 20.74 4.80
CA ARG A 5 -6.25 21.11 5.75
C ARG A 5 -6.51 19.97 6.74
N LEU A 6 -6.43 18.72 6.29
CA LEU A 6 -6.60 17.54 7.12
C LEU A 6 -5.52 17.45 8.22
N ASP A 7 -4.27 17.78 7.92
CA ASP A 7 -3.15 17.76 8.89
C ASP A 7 -3.29 18.79 10.03
N LYS A 8 -4.21 19.75 9.89
CA LYS A 8 -4.45 20.81 10.87
C LYS A 8 -5.71 20.57 11.71
N MET A 9 -6.49 19.54 11.38
CA MET A 9 -7.70 19.18 12.10
C MET A 9 -7.38 18.15 13.18
N ASP A 10 -8.00 18.28 14.35
CA ASP A 10 -8.01 17.21 15.34
C ASP A 10 -9.06 16.15 14.98
N PHE A 11 -9.09 15.08 15.78
CA PHE A 11 -9.98 13.95 15.54
C PHE A 11 -11.46 14.34 15.57
N ASP A 12 -11.86 15.13 16.56
CA ASP A 12 -13.26 15.53 16.74
C ASP A 12 -13.73 16.43 15.58
N ALA A 13 -12.89 17.37 15.12
CA ALA A 13 -13.17 18.19 13.96
C ALA A 13 -13.29 17.37 12.67
N MET A 14 -12.44 16.33 12.50
CA MET A 14 -12.55 15.41 11.38
C MET A 14 -13.86 14.64 11.41
N CYS A 15 -14.24 14.07 12.56
CA CYS A 15 -15.50 13.37 12.73
C CYS A 15 -16.71 14.27 12.47
N SER A 16 -16.72 15.49 13.00
CA SER A 16 -17.79 16.46 12.78
C SER A 16 -17.92 16.81 11.29
N THR A 17 -16.80 17.00 10.59
CA THR A 17 -16.80 17.32 9.15
C THR A 17 -17.30 16.14 8.34
N ALA A 18 -16.85 14.92 8.64
CA ALA A 18 -17.30 13.72 7.95
C ALA A 18 -18.80 13.43 8.16
N ALA A 19 -19.35 13.78 9.32
CA ALA A 19 -20.78 13.63 9.60
C ALA A 19 -21.64 14.68 8.88
N ALA A 20 -21.15 15.92 8.80
CA ALA A 20 -21.88 17.03 8.18
C ALA A 20 -21.77 17.06 6.64
N ASP A 21 -20.59 16.73 6.12
CA ASP A 21 -20.26 16.75 4.69
C ASP A 21 -19.31 15.57 4.34
N PRO A 22 -19.86 14.37 4.10
CA PRO A 22 -19.07 13.20 3.77
C PRO A 22 -18.26 13.35 2.48
N GLU A 23 -18.82 14.02 1.46
CA GLU A 23 -18.17 14.21 0.16
C GLU A 23 -17.00 15.20 0.28
N GLY A 24 -17.20 16.32 0.98
CA GLY A 24 -16.13 17.28 1.25
C GLY A 24 -15.01 16.66 2.09
N PHE A 25 -15.34 15.83 3.08
CA PHE A 25 -14.32 15.11 3.85
C PHE A 25 -13.50 14.15 2.97
N GLU A 26 -14.14 13.46 2.03
CA GLU A 26 -13.46 12.56 1.09
C GLU A 26 -12.54 13.33 0.12
N GLN A 27 -12.90 14.53 -0.30
CA GLN A 27 -12.02 15.41 -1.07
C GLN A 27 -10.77 15.80 -0.26
N LEU A 28 -10.94 16.21 1.01
CA LEU A 28 -9.82 16.54 1.90
C LEU A 28 -8.87 15.35 2.09
N ARG A 29 -9.43 14.13 2.19
CA ARG A 29 -8.66 12.89 2.25
C ARG A 29 -7.82 12.68 0.99
N GLN A 30 -8.42 12.84 -0.19
CA GLN A 30 -7.72 12.67 -1.47
C GLN A 30 -6.62 13.71 -1.67
N GLU A 31 -6.87 14.97 -1.31
CA GLU A 31 -5.87 16.04 -1.34
C GLU A 31 -4.66 15.72 -0.46
N ALA A 32 -4.88 15.24 0.77
CA ALA A 32 -3.81 14.84 1.69
C ALA A 32 -2.95 13.71 1.11
N ILE A 33 -3.58 12.72 0.47
CA ILE A 33 -2.87 11.60 -0.16
C ILE A 33 -2.10 12.06 -1.39
N GLU A 34 -2.70 12.86 -2.27
CA GLU A 34 -2.01 13.38 -3.45
C GLU A 34 -0.83 14.27 -3.07
N ASN A 35 -0.97 15.07 -2.01
CA ASN A 35 0.10 15.87 -1.45
C ASN A 35 1.29 15.00 -0.96
N LEU A 36 1.00 13.87 -0.32
CA LEU A 36 2.02 12.91 0.11
C LEU A 36 2.71 12.25 -1.09
N ILE A 37 1.94 11.76 -2.06
CA ILE A 37 2.47 11.04 -3.23
C ILE A 37 3.33 11.97 -4.09
N SER A 38 2.86 13.18 -4.39
CA SER A 38 3.58 14.15 -5.23
C SER A 38 4.94 14.59 -4.66
N GLN A 39 5.13 14.49 -3.35
CA GLN A 39 6.39 14.82 -2.68
C GLN A 39 7.36 13.65 -2.59
N ALA A 40 6.93 12.42 -2.87
CA ALA A 40 7.81 11.28 -2.89
C ALA A 40 8.75 11.33 -4.12
N PRO A 41 9.95 10.71 -4.04
CA PRO A 41 10.82 10.55 -5.21
C PRO A 41 10.07 9.92 -6.39
N GLN A 42 10.34 10.38 -7.61
CA GLN A 42 9.59 10.00 -8.81
C GLN A 42 9.50 8.48 -9.01
N GLU A 43 10.57 7.76 -8.71
CA GLU A 43 10.64 6.30 -8.76
C GLU A 43 9.62 5.60 -7.87
N ARG A 44 9.28 6.20 -6.71
CA ARG A 44 8.32 5.66 -5.74
C ARG A 44 6.89 6.09 -6.00
N GLN A 45 6.66 7.20 -6.72
CA GLN A 45 5.31 7.72 -6.95
C GLN A 45 4.40 6.70 -7.63
N LYS A 46 4.90 5.98 -8.65
CA LYS A 46 4.14 4.94 -9.34
C LYS A 46 3.69 3.84 -8.36
N GLN A 47 4.60 3.35 -7.53
CA GLN A 47 4.31 2.30 -6.55
C GLN A 47 3.29 2.79 -5.50
N LEU A 48 3.42 4.02 -5.03
CA LEU A 48 2.49 4.63 -4.07
C LEU A 48 1.09 4.80 -4.65
N ARG A 49 0.96 5.23 -5.92
CA ARG A 49 -0.34 5.30 -6.61
C ARG A 49 -0.99 3.94 -6.76
N SER A 50 -0.22 2.90 -7.12
CA SER A 50 -0.74 1.53 -7.17
C SER A 50 -1.19 1.02 -5.80
N LEU A 51 -0.46 1.34 -4.74
CA LEU A 51 -0.87 1.01 -3.36
C LEU A 51 -2.15 1.76 -2.97
N GLN A 52 -2.23 3.06 -3.25
CA GLN A 52 -3.41 3.86 -2.97
C GLN A 52 -4.64 3.31 -3.70
N TRP A 53 -4.52 2.96 -4.97
CA TRP A 53 -5.60 2.33 -5.72
C TRP A 53 -6.09 1.05 -5.05
N ARG A 54 -5.17 0.18 -4.58
CA ARG A 54 -5.54 -1.04 -3.86
C ARG A 54 -6.27 -0.73 -2.55
N ILE A 55 -5.85 0.29 -1.81
CA ILE A 55 -6.53 0.76 -0.59
C ILE A 55 -7.93 1.29 -0.93
N ASP A 56 -8.10 2.03 -2.02
CA ASP A 56 -9.41 2.54 -2.42
C ASP A 56 -10.36 1.43 -2.86
N GLN A 57 -9.86 0.39 -3.56
CA GLN A 57 -10.67 -0.81 -3.85
C GLN A 57 -11.12 -1.51 -2.57
N GLU A 58 -10.24 -1.60 -1.57
CA GLU A 58 -10.56 -2.18 -0.27
C GLU A 58 -11.67 -1.41 0.44
N ARG A 59 -11.62 -0.07 0.40
CA ARG A 59 -12.64 0.80 0.99
C ARG A 59 -13.99 0.73 0.28
N ARG A 60 -14.01 0.51 -1.04
CA ARG A 60 -15.25 0.47 -1.84
C ARG A 60 -16.03 -0.85 -1.69
N ASN A 61 -15.33 -1.95 -1.49
CA ASN A 61 -15.91 -3.29 -1.58
C ASN A 61 -16.45 -3.83 -0.24
N GLY A 62 -16.43 -3.04 0.84
CA GLY A 62 -16.83 -3.51 2.17
C GLY A 62 -17.38 -2.41 3.07
N THR A 63 -17.79 -2.79 4.29
CA THR A 63 -18.14 -1.82 5.34
C THR A 63 -16.89 -1.09 5.84
N PRO A 64 -17.01 0.13 6.39
CA PRO A 64 -15.86 0.89 6.89
C PRO A 64 -14.96 0.10 7.86
N LEU A 65 -15.57 -0.68 8.76
CA LEU A 65 -14.85 -1.53 9.70
C LEU A 65 -14.12 -2.68 9.01
N SER A 66 -14.78 -3.38 8.07
CA SER A 66 -14.15 -4.46 7.32
C SER A 66 -12.98 -3.97 6.47
N ALA A 67 -13.11 -2.81 5.84
CA ALA A 67 -12.03 -2.17 5.09
C ALA A 67 -10.85 -1.80 6.01
N CYS A 68 -11.13 -1.24 7.20
CA CYS A 68 -10.11 -0.94 8.20
C CYS A 68 -9.31 -2.20 8.59
N VAL A 69 -9.99 -3.31 8.89
CA VAL A 69 -9.34 -4.60 9.21
C VAL A 69 -8.54 -5.14 8.04
N ARG A 70 -9.04 -5.04 6.80
CA ARG A 70 -8.31 -5.53 5.62
C ARG A 70 -7.07 -4.68 5.32
N ILE A 71 -7.16 -3.36 5.45
CA ILE A 71 -6.02 -2.44 5.32
C ILE A 71 -4.98 -2.72 6.41
N SER A 72 -5.38 -2.91 7.67
CA SER A 72 -4.43 -3.22 8.75
C SER A 72 -3.72 -4.55 8.52
N ARG A 73 -4.43 -5.58 8.02
CA ARG A 73 -3.83 -6.85 7.59
C ARG A 73 -2.82 -6.66 6.44
N MET A 74 -3.12 -5.81 5.46
CA MET A 74 -2.18 -5.49 4.38
C MET A 74 -0.88 -4.87 4.92
N MET A 75 -0.97 -3.98 5.93
CA MET A 75 0.20 -3.40 6.58
C MET A 75 1.00 -4.46 7.33
N TRP A 76 0.33 -5.30 8.13
CA TRP A 76 0.97 -6.40 8.87
C TRP A 76 1.64 -7.41 7.96
N ALA A 77 1.04 -7.75 6.81
CA ALA A 77 1.65 -8.65 5.84
C ALA A 77 2.96 -8.10 5.26
N ARG A 78 3.08 -6.76 5.08
CA ARG A 78 4.33 -6.14 4.62
C ARG A 78 5.40 -6.08 5.71
N LEU A 79 4.99 -6.03 6.98
CA LEU A 79 5.91 -5.96 8.11
C LEU A 79 6.39 -7.36 8.54
N ALA A 80 5.45 -8.24 8.86
CA ALA A 80 5.68 -9.53 9.53
C ALA A 80 5.29 -10.75 8.67
N GLY A 81 4.84 -10.55 7.42
CA GLY A 81 4.58 -11.66 6.50
C GLY A 81 5.88 -12.26 5.96
N SER A 82 5.76 -13.39 5.26
CA SER A 82 6.85 -13.98 4.46
C SER A 82 7.38 -12.96 3.46
N ASN A 83 8.70 -12.81 3.35
CA ASN A 83 9.37 -11.74 2.59
C ASN A 83 9.02 -10.30 3.05
N GLY A 84 8.42 -10.14 4.23
CA GLY A 84 8.18 -8.86 4.87
C GLY A 84 9.46 -8.25 5.44
N LEU A 85 9.34 -7.03 5.98
CA LEU A 85 10.50 -6.31 6.52
C LEU A 85 11.26 -7.09 7.58
N LEU A 86 10.57 -7.72 8.55
CA LEU A 86 11.21 -8.46 9.63
C LEU A 86 11.98 -9.67 9.11
N ASP A 87 11.36 -10.46 8.23
CA ASP A 87 11.99 -11.62 7.58
C ASP A 87 13.24 -11.21 6.78
N ARG A 88 13.18 -10.10 6.04
CA ARG A 88 14.35 -9.58 5.30
C ARG A 88 15.48 -9.10 6.22
N LEU A 89 15.14 -8.49 7.36
CA LEU A 89 16.14 -8.06 8.34
C LEU A 89 16.80 -9.26 9.01
N GLU A 90 16.05 -10.30 9.36
CA GLU A 90 16.58 -11.55 9.89
C GLU A 90 17.49 -12.24 8.88
N GLN A 91 17.09 -12.32 7.61
CA GLN A 91 17.92 -12.84 6.52
C GLN A 91 19.24 -12.05 6.41
N LEU A 92 19.18 -10.72 6.42
CA LEU A 92 20.37 -9.88 6.36
C LEU A 92 21.30 -10.09 7.56
N GLN A 93 20.74 -10.25 8.75
CA GLN A 93 21.51 -10.54 9.97
C GLN A 93 22.23 -11.91 9.89
N ARG A 94 21.57 -12.94 9.35
CA ARG A 94 22.20 -14.26 9.13
C ARG A 94 23.32 -14.20 8.10
N CYS A 95 23.11 -13.53 6.98
CA CYS A 95 24.16 -13.30 5.98
C CYS A 95 25.40 -12.66 6.61
N TRP A 96 25.20 -11.66 7.49
CA TRP A 96 26.28 -10.94 8.15
C TRP A 96 27.03 -11.79 9.17
N ASN A 97 26.30 -12.55 10.00
CA ASN A 97 26.89 -13.28 11.12
C ASN A 97 27.45 -14.65 10.74
N GLU A 98 26.80 -15.36 9.82
CA GLU A 98 27.03 -16.78 9.54
C GLU A 98 27.59 -17.01 8.13
N GLY A 99 27.70 -15.95 7.30
CA GLY A 99 28.15 -16.06 5.91
C GLY A 99 27.17 -16.85 5.02
N GLU A 100 25.97 -17.12 5.52
CA GLU A 100 24.96 -17.90 4.82
C GLU A 100 24.31 -17.04 3.73
N ILE A 101 24.58 -17.36 2.46
CA ILE A 101 23.89 -16.73 1.34
C ILE A 101 22.55 -17.46 1.17
N PRO A 102 21.40 -16.78 1.35
CA PRO A 102 20.11 -17.44 1.21
C PRO A 102 19.98 -18.05 -0.18
N PRO A 103 19.38 -19.25 -0.29
CA PRO A 103 19.17 -19.88 -1.60
C PRO A 103 18.36 -18.94 -2.49
N PRO A 104 18.68 -18.87 -3.80
CA PRO A 104 17.97 -18.00 -4.73
C PRO A 104 16.47 -18.32 -4.68
N GLU A 105 15.64 -17.28 -4.61
CA GLU A 105 14.19 -17.49 -4.62
C GLU A 105 13.80 -18.34 -5.84
N PRO A 106 12.92 -19.34 -5.67
CA PRO A 106 12.56 -20.23 -6.76
C PRO A 106 12.04 -19.39 -7.93
N SER A 107 12.77 -19.44 -9.05
CA SER A 107 12.39 -18.75 -10.28
C SER A 107 10.96 -19.17 -10.63
N ALA A 108 10.05 -18.20 -10.69
CA ALA A 108 8.65 -18.48 -10.99
C ALA A 108 8.58 -19.27 -12.31
N LYS A 109 7.76 -20.33 -12.34
CA LYS A 109 7.58 -21.15 -13.53
C LYS A 109 7.01 -20.27 -14.65
N ILE A 110 7.83 -19.98 -15.67
CA ILE A 110 7.41 -19.24 -16.85
C ILE A 110 6.30 -20.04 -17.54
N LEU A 111 5.09 -19.49 -17.56
CA LEU A 111 3.98 -20.06 -18.31
C LEU A 111 4.16 -19.63 -19.77
N ASN A 112 4.47 -20.59 -20.64
CA ASN A 112 4.48 -20.36 -22.08
C ASN A 112 3.04 -20.21 -22.56
N PHE A 113 2.69 -19.03 -23.07
CA PHE A 113 1.43 -18.83 -23.77
C PHE A 113 1.64 -19.21 -25.24
N PRO A 114 0.91 -20.22 -25.77
CA PRO A 114 1.00 -20.53 -27.19
C PRO A 114 0.49 -19.32 -28.01
N PRO A 115 1.11 -19.00 -29.16
CA PRO A 115 0.55 -18.01 -30.06
C PRO A 115 -0.84 -18.48 -30.46
N SER A 116 -1.84 -17.60 -30.35
CA SER A 116 -3.21 -17.89 -30.74
C SER A 116 -3.23 -18.38 -32.19
N LEU A 117 -3.69 -19.62 -32.41
CA LEU A 117 -4.05 -20.10 -33.74
C LEU A 117 -5.20 -19.22 -34.24
N GLY A 118 -4.91 -18.34 -35.18
CA GLY A 118 -5.89 -17.44 -35.76
C GLY A 118 -5.25 -16.51 -36.77
N ASP A 119 -4.79 -17.07 -37.88
CA ASP A 119 -4.82 -16.42 -39.19
C ASP A 119 -4.93 -17.54 -40.24
N GLY A 120 -6.11 -17.62 -40.84
CA GLY A 120 -6.51 -18.54 -41.90
C GLY A 120 -7.88 -18.12 -42.42
#